data_AF-A0A379U6M9-F1
#
_entry.id   AF-A0A379U6M9-F1
#
_cell.length_a   1.000
_cell.length_b   1.000
_cell.length_c   1.000
_cell.angle_alpha   90.00
_cell.angle_beta   90.00
_cell.angle_gamma   90.00
#
_symmetry.space_group_name_H-M   'P 1'
#
loop_
_entity.id
_entity.type
_entity.pdbx_description
1 polymer ?
#
loop_
_entity_poly.entity_id
_entity_poly.type
_entity_poly.pdbx_seq_one_letter_code
_entity_poly.pdbx_strand_id
1 'polypeptide(L)'
;MLQNPIHLRLERLESWQHVTFMACLCERMYPNYAMFCKQTEFGDGQIYRRILDLIWETLTVKDAKVNFDSQLEKFEEAIPAADDYDLYGVYPAIDACVALSELMHSRLSGETLEHAIEVSKTSITTVAMLEMTQAGREMTDEELKTNPAVEQEWDIQWEYSDF
;
A
#
# COMPACT_ATOMS: atom_id res chain seq x y z
N MET A 1 0.14 -18.75 -2.55
CA MET A 1 0.41 -17.29 -2.62
C MET A 1 0.19 -16.85 -4.05
N LEU A 2 -0.76 -15.94 -4.26
CA LEU A 2 -1.16 -15.46 -5.58
C LEU A 2 0.05 -14.85 -6.31
N GLN A 3 0.46 -15.46 -7.43
CA GLN A 3 1.51 -14.90 -8.28
C GLN A 3 0.88 -13.86 -9.21
N ASN A 4 1.09 -12.59 -8.90
CA ASN A 4 0.66 -11.48 -9.76
C ASN A 4 1.62 -11.40 -10.98
N PRO A 5 1.12 -11.55 -12.23
CA PRO A 5 1.95 -11.49 -13.43
C PRO A 5 2.66 -10.13 -13.61
N ILE A 6 2.21 -9.09 -12.90
CA ILE A 6 2.82 -7.75 -12.97
C ILE A 6 4.27 -7.72 -12.49
N HIS A 7 4.72 -8.67 -11.66
CA HIS A 7 6.09 -8.64 -11.11
C HIS A 7 7.15 -8.68 -12.24
N LEU A 8 6.90 -9.45 -13.32
CA LEU A 8 7.76 -9.48 -14.50
C LEU A 8 7.76 -8.16 -15.27
N ARG A 9 6.67 -7.40 -15.18
CA ARG A 9 6.56 -6.07 -15.78
C ARG A 9 7.33 -5.05 -14.95
N LEU A 10 7.22 -5.12 -13.62
CA LEU A 10 7.97 -4.27 -12.69
C LEU A 10 9.49 -4.42 -12.91
N GLU A 11 10.01 -5.62 -13.17
CA GLU A 11 11.44 -5.83 -13.49
C GLU A 11 11.97 -4.98 -14.66
N ARG A 12 11.08 -4.48 -15.54
CA ARG A 12 11.42 -3.69 -16.72
C ARG A 12 11.27 -2.19 -16.50
N LEU A 13 10.77 -1.76 -15.34
CA LEU A 13 10.52 -0.37 -15.01
C LEU A 13 11.74 0.28 -14.36
N GLU A 14 11.84 1.59 -14.53
CA GLU A 14 12.84 2.43 -13.88
C GLU A 14 12.43 2.80 -12.45
N SER A 15 13.39 3.23 -11.63
CA SER A 15 13.14 3.55 -10.21
C SER A 15 12.03 4.59 -9.98
N TRP A 16 11.88 5.59 -10.86
CA TRP A 16 10.81 6.58 -10.73
C TRP A 16 9.43 5.99 -11.06
N GLN A 17 9.37 5.02 -11.98
CA GLN A 17 8.15 4.30 -12.33
C GLN A 17 7.72 3.37 -11.20
N HIS A 18 8.66 2.69 -10.53
CA HIS A 18 8.37 1.92 -9.31
C HIS A 18 7.77 2.79 -8.21
N VAL A 19 8.37 3.95 -7.94
CA VAL A 19 7.90 4.87 -6.90
C VAL A 19 6.52 5.41 -7.26
N THR A 20 6.28 5.73 -8.53
CA THR A 20 4.96 6.18 -9.01
C THR A 20 3.91 5.07 -8.87
N PHE A 21 4.24 3.83 -9.26
CA PHE A 21 3.38 2.66 -9.09
C PHE A 21 3.00 2.42 -7.62
N MET A 22 3.99 2.40 -6.73
CA MET A 22 3.77 2.25 -5.29
C MET A 22 2.94 3.41 -4.71
N ALA A 23 3.21 4.65 -5.13
CA ALA A 23 2.45 5.82 -4.70
C ALA A 23 0.98 5.70 -5.11
N CYS A 24 0.68 5.28 -6.35
CA CYS A 24 -0.70 5.04 -6.80
C CYS A 24 -1.43 3.97 -5.96
N LEU A 25 -0.74 2.90 -5.56
CA LEU A 25 -1.34 1.89 -4.67
C LEU A 25 -1.56 2.42 -3.25
N CYS A 26 -0.62 3.18 -2.71
CA CYS A 26 -0.79 3.81 -1.41
C CYS A 26 -1.92 4.87 -1.42
N GLU A 27 -2.09 5.62 -2.52
CA GLU A 27 -3.25 6.50 -2.73
C GLU A 27 -4.57 5.73 -2.67
N ARG A 28 -4.62 4.57 -3.32
CA ARG A 28 -5.80 3.69 -3.33
C ARG A 28 -6.09 3.08 -1.95
N MET A 29 -5.06 2.77 -1.16
CA MET A 29 -5.19 2.23 0.19
C MET A 29 -5.47 3.29 1.27
N TYR A 30 -5.14 4.56 1.02
CA TYR A 30 -5.33 5.67 1.97
C TYR A 30 -6.73 5.74 2.62
N PRO A 31 -7.86 5.55 1.89
CA PRO A 31 -9.18 5.58 2.50
C PRO A 31 -9.37 4.59 3.64
N ASN A 32 -8.68 3.45 3.64
CA ASN A 32 -8.75 2.47 4.72
C ASN A 32 -8.23 3.06 6.03
N TYR A 33 -7.04 3.66 5.99
CA TYR A 33 -6.44 4.34 7.14
C TYR A 33 -7.26 5.55 7.59
N ALA A 34 -7.66 6.41 6.64
CA ALA A 34 -8.43 7.61 6.94
C ALA A 34 -9.78 7.29 7.60
N MET A 35 -10.47 6.25 7.11
CA MET A 35 -11.74 5.83 7.69
C MET A 35 -11.55 5.23 9.08
N PHE A 36 -10.52 4.40 9.26
CA PHE A 36 -10.18 3.85 10.57
C PHE A 36 -9.94 4.97 11.59
N CYS A 37 -9.02 5.90 11.33
CA CYS A 37 -8.73 7.04 12.21
C CYS A 37 -9.98 7.86 12.54
N LYS A 38 -10.84 8.08 11.55
CA LYS A 38 -12.09 8.84 11.76
C LYS A 38 -13.07 8.10 12.66
N GLN A 39 -13.18 6.78 12.53
CA GLN A 39 -14.13 5.98 13.31
C GLN A 39 -13.66 5.74 14.74
N THR A 40 -12.35 5.61 14.95
CA THR A 40 -11.75 5.25 16.24
C THR A 40 -11.17 6.43 16.99
N GLU A 41 -11.13 7.61 16.37
CA GLU A 41 -10.40 8.79 16.85
C GLU A 41 -8.90 8.49 17.08
N PHE A 42 -8.36 7.51 16.34
CA PHE A 42 -6.95 7.12 16.44
C PHE A 42 -6.04 8.14 15.76
N GLY A 43 -5.14 8.71 16.59
CA GLY A 43 -4.00 9.51 16.14
C GLY A 43 -4.35 10.68 15.22
N ASP A 44 -3.37 11.10 14.43
CA ASP A 44 -3.56 12.11 13.39
C ASP A 44 -3.75 11.44 12.03
N GLY A 45 -5.00 11.25 11.62
CA GLY A 45 -5.35 10.63 10.34
C GLY A 45 -4.85 11.37 9.07
N GLN A 46 -4.27 12.57 9.21
CA GLN A 46 -3.66 13.30 8.10
C GLN A 46 -2.18 12.95 7.88
N ILE A 47 -1.52 12.24 8.80
CA ILE A 47 -0.10 11.91 8.66
C ILE A 47 0.19 11.11 7.39
N TYR A 48 -0.65 10.13 7.07
CA TYR A 48 -0.57 9.33 5.85
C TYR A 48 -0.58 10.20 4.58
N ARG A 49 -1.53 11.14 4.51
CA ARG A 49 -1.68 12.08 3.40
C ARG A 49 -0.44 12.96 3.23
N ARG A 50 0.08 13.51 4.34
CA ARG A 50 1.27 14.35 4.31
C ARG A 50 2.50 13.58 3.80
N ILE A 51 2.67 12.33 4.20
CA ILE A 51 3.77 11.48 3.71
C ILE A 51 3.62 11.24 2.19
N LEU A 52 2.42 10.92 1.72
CA LEU A 52 2.16 10.76 0.30
C LEU A 52 2.43 12.05 -0.50
N ASP A 53 2.04 13.20 0.03
CA ASP A 53 2.31 14.49 -0.61
C ASP A 53 3.81 14.73 -0.76
N LEU A 54 4.61 14.38 0.25
CA LEU A 54 6.08 14.45 0.17
C LEU A 54 6.64 13.50 -0.89
N ILE A 55 6.09 12.29 -1.03
CA ILE A 55 6.51 11.35 -2.09
C ILE A 55 6.23 11.94 -3.47
N TRP A 56 5.02 12.46 -3.70
CA TRP A 56 4.67 13.13 -4.96
C TRP A 56 5.51 14.37 -5.23
N GLU A 57 5.85 15.14 -4.20
CA GLU A 57 6.79 16.25 -4.32
C GLU A 57 8.15 15.77 -4.84
N THR A 58 8.67 14.64 -4.35
CA THR A 58 9.94 14.09 -4.85
C THR A 58 9.89 13.61 -6.30
N LEU A 59 8.70 13.27 -6.82
CA LEU A 59 8.50 12.85 -8.21
C LEU A 59 8.32 14.05 -9.17
N THR A 60 7.74 15.15 -8.68
CA THR A 60 7.29 16.26 -9.54
C THR A 60 8.13 17.52 -9.41
N VAL A 61 8.79 17.73 -8.26
CA VAL A 61 9.62 18.91 -8.00
C VAL A 61 11.09 18.53 -8.12
N LYS A 62 11.76 19.17 -9.09
CA LYS A 62 13.19 19.00 -9.30
C LYS A 62 13.96 19.40 -8.03
N ASP A 63 14.92 18.56 -7.63
CA ASP A 63 15.81 18.78 -6.49
C ASP A 63 15.10 18.80 -5.11
N ALA A 64 13.85 18.34 -5.01
CA ALA A 64 13.17 18.15 -3.74
C ALA A 64 13.95 17.19 -2.83
N LYS A 65 14.16 17.61 -1.57
CA LYS A 65 14.87 16.83 -0.56
C LYS A 65 13.95 16.61 0.63
N VAL A 66 13.59 15.35 0.83
CA VAL A 66 12.79 14.90 1.97
C VAL A 66 13.66 14.00 2.84
N ASN A 67 13.67 14.25 4.14
CA ASN A 67 14.30 13.37 5.10
C ASN A 67 13.35 12.22 5.44
N PHE A 68 13.33 11.18 4.60
CA PHE A 68 12.42 10.03 4.78
C PHE A 68 12.69 9.24 6.06
N ASP A 69 13.91 9.26 6.59
CA ASP A 69 14.30 8.59 7.84
C ASP A 69 13.50 9.18 9.02
N SER A 70 13.56 10.51 9.19
CA SER A 70 12.78 11.20 10.24
C SER A 70 11.27 11.16 10.00
N GLN A 71 10.82 11.06 8.74
CA GLN A 71 9.40 10.89 8.45
C GLN A 71 8.92 9.48 8.83
N LEU A 72 9.75 8.47 8.62
CA LEU A 72 9.41 7.07 8.90
C LEU A 72 9.27 6.85 10.41
N GLU A 73 10.22 7.33 11.21
CA GLU A 73 10.16 7.26 12.67
C GLU A 73 8.83 7.81 13.23
N LYS A 74 8.37 8.95 12.69
CA LYS A 74 7.08 9.55 13.10
C LYS A 74 5.88 8.76 12.60
N PHE A 75 6.00 8.14 11.43
CA PHE A 75 4.92 7.40 10.82
C PHE A 75 4.69 6.05 11.49
N GLU A 76 5.75 5.39 11.97
CA GLU A 76 5.67 4.16 12.77
C GLU A 76 4.80 4.32 14.02
N GLU A 77 4.90 5.46 14.72
CA GLU A 77 4.03 5.79 15.87
C GLU A 77 2.55 5.95 15.48
N ALA A 78 2.25 6.14 14.19
CA ALA A 78 0.91 6.32 13.66
C ALA A 78 0.33 5.04 13.03
N ILE A 79 0.95 3.88 13.27
CA ILE A 79 0.45 2.57 12.87
C ILE A 79 -0.37 1.97 14.04
N PRO A 80 -1.66 1.63 13.84
CA PRO A 80 -2.46 1.04 14.92
C PRO A 80 -2.03 -0.41 15.21
N ALA A 81 -2.20 -0.85 16.45
CA ALA A 81 -2.04 -2.25 16.82
C ALA A 81 -3.38 -2.99 16.70
N ALA A 82 -3.39 -4.15 16.03
CA ALA A 82 -4.62 -4.91 15.80
C ALA A 82 -5.29 -5.36 17.11
N ASP A 83 -4.52 -5.72 18.13
CA ASP A 83 -5.01 -6.21 19.42
C ASP A 83 -5.79 -5.16 20.24
N ASP A 84 -5.68 -3.88 19.88
CA ASP A 84 -6.37 -2.76 20.55
C ASP A 84 -7.80 -2.52 20.01
N TYR A 85 -8.22 -3.24 18.96
CA TYR A 85 -9.49 -2.97 18.27
C TYR A 85 -10.25 -4.25 17.88
N ASP A 86 -11.56 -4.27 18.20
CA ASP A 86 -12.47 -5.35 17.81
C ASP A 86 -13.09 -5.16 16.40
N LEU A 87 -12.68 -4.13 15.66
CA LEU A 87 -13.24 -3.81 14.34
C LEU A 87 -12.31 -4.22 13.21
N TYR A 88 -12.86 -4.89 12.20
CA TYR A 88 -12.09 -5.38 11.05
C TYR A 88 -11.27 -4.27 10.35
N GLY A 89 -11.78 -3.04 10.32
CA GLY A 89 -11.13 -1.90 9.68
C GLY A 89 -9.70 -1.59 10.16
N VAL A 90 -9.26 -2.15 11.29
CA VAL A 90 -7.86 -2.02 11.74
C VAL A 90 -6.88 -2.72 10.78
N TYR A 91 -7.23 -3.88 10.23
CA TYR A 91 -6.34 -4.64 9.33
C TYR A 91 -6.01 -3.91 8.03
N PRO A 92 -6.99 -3.44 7.23
CA PRO A 92 -6.68 -2.69 6.01
C PRO A 92 -6.04 -1.32 6.29
N ALA A 93 -6.21 -0.77 7.51
CA ALA A 93 -5.50 0.44 7.93
C ALA A 93 -4.01 0.15 8.23
N ILE A 94 -3.70 -0.97 8.88
CA ILE A 94 -2.33 -1.46 9.07
C ILE A 94 -1.68 -1.73 7.73
N ASP A 95 -2.33 -2.48 6.85
CA ASP A 95 -1.80 -2.81 5.52
C ASP A 95 -1.48 -1.55 4.70
N ALA A 96 -2.36 -0.55 4.74
CA ALA A 96 -2.13 0.73 4.09
C ALA A 96 -0.85 1.41 4.63
N CYS A 97 -0.64 1.40 5.95
CA CYS A 97 0.57 1.94 6.57
C CYS A 97 1.81 1.14 6.22
N VAL A 98 1.76 -0.18 6.28
CA VAL A 98 2.88 -1.06 5.90
C VAL A 98 3.32 -0.77 4.47
N ALA A 99 2.38 -0.67 3.52
CA ALA A 99 2.70 -0.35 2.14
C ALA A 99 3.35 1.03 1.97
N LEU A 100 2.90 2.04 2.72
CA LEU A 100 3.50 3.37 2.67
C LEU A 100 4.91 3.39 3.30
N SER A 101 5.11 2.63 4.39
CA SER A 101 6.44 2.43 4.99
C SER A 101 7.41 1.76 4.01
N GLU A 102 6.96 0.72 3.29
CA GLU A 102 7.77 0.08 2.24
C GLU A 102 8.17 1.05 1.13
N LEU A 103 7.25 1.91 0.69
CA LEU A 103 7.56 2.97 -0.27
C LEU A 103 8.60 3.95 0.28
N MET A 104 8.51 4.33 1.55
CA MET A 104 9.52 5.19 2.19
C MET A 104 10.87 4.49 2.32
N HIS A 105 10.89 3.20 2.69
CA HIS A 105 12.11 2.39 2.73
C HIS A 105 12.80 2.32 1.38
N SER A 106 12.03 2.20 0.29
CA SER A 106 12.56 2.27 -1.08
C SER A 106 13.33 3.57 -1.37
N ARG A 107 12.98 4.67 -0.69
CA ARG A 107 13.68 5.97 -0.82
C ARG A 107 14.98 6.01 -0.02
N LEU A 108 15.07 5.20 1.04
CA LEU A 108 16.23 5.10 1.91
C LEU A 108 17.26 4.10 1.37
N SER A 109 16.81 2.93 0.91
CA SER A 109 17.68 1.86 0.37
C SER A 109 18.17 2.17 -1.05
N GLY A 110 17.35 2.86 -1.84
CA GLY A 110 17.57 3.06 -3.29
C GLY A 110 17.20 1.84 -4.14
N GLU A 111 16.90 0.71 -3.51
CA GLU A 111 16.28 -0.45 -4.13
C GLU A 111 14.79 -0.15 -4.29
N THR A 112 14.22 -0.34 -5.48
CA THR A 112 12.82 0.07 -5.73
C THR A 112 11.95 -1.07 -6.24
N LEU A 113 12.54 -2.06 -6.91
CA LEU A 113 11.81 -3.21 -7.43
C LEU A 113 11.25 -4.10 -6.30
N GLU A 114 12.08 -4.45 -5.32
CA GLU A 114 11.68 -5.34 -4.22
C GLU A 114 10.52 -4.74 -3.41
N HIS A 115 10.65 -3.46 -3.02
CA HIS A 115 9.58 -2.74 -2.34
C HIS A 115 8.31 -2.62 -3.21
N ALA A 116 8.43 -2.41 -4.53
CA ALA A 116 7.25 -2.37 -5.42
C ALA A 116 6.52 -3.70 -5.47
N ILE A 117 7.24 -4.82 -5.45
CA ILE A 117 6.67 -6.17 -5.37
C ILE A 117 5.95 -6.38 -4.04
N GLU A 118 6.54 -5.96 -2.92
CA GLU A 118 5.90 -6.10 -1.60
C GLU A 118 4.65 -5.23 -1.49
N VAL A 119 4.68 -3.98 -1.93
CA VAL A 119 3.48 -3.11 -1.98
C VAL A 119 2.37 -3.71 -2.86
N SER A 120 2.71 -4.27 -4.02
CA SER A 120 1.78 -5.00 -4.90
C SER A 120 1.10 -6.16 -4.18
N LYS A 121 1.88 -6.99 -3.47
CA LYS A 121 1.37 -8.14 -2.71
C LYS A 121 0.49 -7.71 -1.55
N THR A 122 0.88 -6.68 -0.81
CA THR A 122 0.09 -6.13 0.30
C THR A 122 -1.28 -5.68 -0.20
N SER A 123 -1.33 -4.89 -1.28
CA SER A 123 -2.61 -4.42 -1.86
C SER A 123 -3.55 -5.58 -2.25
N ILE A 124 -3.02 -6.63 -2.91
CA ILE A 124 -3.81 -7.83 -3.26
C ILE A 124 -4.26 -8.60 -2.02
N THR A 125 -3.38 -8.73 -1.03
CA THR A 125 -3.68 -9.48 0.20
C THR A 125 -4.79 -8.79 0.98
N THR A 126 -4.77 -7.46 1.08
CA THR A 126 -5.83 -6.68 1.73
C THR A 126 -7.20 -6.95 1.09
N VAL A 127 -7.28 -6.96 -0.24
CA VAL A 127 -8.53 -7.26 -0.96
C VAL A 127 -8.97 -8.71 -0.74
N ALA A 128 -8.05 -9.67 -0.87
CA ALA A 128 -8.36 -11.08 -0.66
C ALA A 128 -8.85 -11.38 0.77
N MET A 129 -8.22 -10.76 1.77
CA MET A 129 -8.62 -10.92 3.17
C MET A 129 -10.00 -10.32 3.43
N LEU A 130 -10.35 -9.21 2.79
CA LEU A 130 -11.68 -8.62 2.88
C LEU A 130 -12.74 -9.56 2.32
N GLU A 131 -12.50 -10.14 1.15
CA GLU A 131 -13.42 -11.09 0.50
C GLU A 131 -13.64 -12.34 1.36
N MET A 132 -12.57 -12.93 1.93
CA MET A 132 -12.69 -14.06 2.86
C MET A 132 -13.49 -13.70 4.10
N THR A 133 -13.24 -12.51 4.66
CA THR A 133 -13.94 -12.02 5.84
C THR A 133 -15.43 -11.83 5.57
N GLN A 134 -15.79 -11.22 4.44
CA GLN A 134 -17.18 -11.03 4.03
C GLN A 134 -17.89 -12.36 3.73
N ALA A 135 -17.17 -13.33 3.15
CA ALA A 135 -17.69 -14.67 2.92
C ALA A 135 -17.79 -15.53 4.19
N GLY A 136 -17.17 -15.11 5.30
CA GLY A 136 -17.12 -15.86 6.55
C GLY A 136 -16.37 -17.19 6.45
N ARG A 137 -15.46 -17.33 5.47
CA ARG A 137 -14.67 -18.54 5.25
C ARG A 137 -13.36 -18.23 4.54
N GLU A 138 -12.39 -19.11 4.71
CA GLU A 138 -11.21 -19.11 3.86
C GLU A 138 -11.57 -19.46 2.41
N MET A 139 -10.80 -18.88 1.49
CA MET A 139 -10.85 -19.17 0.06
C MET A 139 -9.49 -19.71 -0.39
N THR A 140 -9.51 -20.67 -1.30
CA THR A 140 -8.30 -21.20 -1.93
C THR A 140 -7.70 -20.20 -2.93
N ASP A 141 -6.42 -20.38 -3.28
CA ASP A 141 -5.76 -19.57 -4.32
C ASP A 141 -6.50 -19.64 -5.67
N GLU A 142 -7.17 -20.76 -5.99
CA GLU A 142 -7.95 -20.91 -7.23
C GLU A 142 -9.26 -20.10 -7.19
N GLU A 143 -9.94 -20.09 -6.04
CA GLU A 143 -11.14 -19.28 -5.84
C GLU A 143 -10.82 -17.79 -5.89
N LEU A 144 -9.77 -17.35 -5.19
CA LEU A 144 -9.34 -15.94 -5.21
C LEU A 144 -8.93 -15.47 -6.60
N LYS A 145 -8.32 -16.33 -7.42
CA LYS A 145 -7.94 -16.00 -8.81
C LYS A 145 -9.11 -15.64 -9.72
N THR A 146 -10.30 -16.09 -9.37
CA THR A 146 -11.53 -15.87 -10.12
C THR A 146 -12.49 -14.96 -9.35
N ASN A 147 -12.05 -14.40 -8.22
CA ASN A 147 -12.82 -13.46 -7.44
C ASN A 147 -12.82 -12.09 -8.15
N PRO A 148 -14.00 -11.49 -8.41
CA PRO A 148 -14.08 -10.22 -9.14
C PRO A 148 -13.30 -9.05 -8.51
N ALA A 149 -13.24 -8.97 -7.18
CA ALA A 149 -12.50 -7.90 -6.50
C ALA A 149 -10.98 -8.07 -6.65
N VAL A 150 -10.49 -9.32 -6.61
CA VAL A 150 -9.07 -9.65 -6.82
C VAL A 150 -8.68 -9.43 -8.28
N GLU A 151 -9.52 -9.84 -9.23
CA GLU A 151 -9.31 -9.56 -10.67
C GLU A 151 -9.24 -8.06 -10.93
N GLN A 152 -10.18 -7.28 -10.37
CA GLN A 152 -10.17 -5.83 -10.48
C GLN A 152 -8.89 -5.21 -9.90
N GLU A 153 -8.39 -5.72 -8.78
CA GLU A 153 -7.15 -5.22 -8.18
C GLU A 153 -5.94 -5.52 -9.07
N TRP A 154 -5.89 -6.67 -9.75
CA TRP A 154 -4.87 -6.93 -10.77
C TRP A 154 -4.95 -6.00 -11.96
N ASP A 155 -6.16 -5.75 -12.47
CA ASP A 155 -6.36 -4.85 -13.61
C ASP A 155 -5.89 -3.42 -13.26
N ILE A 156 -6.24 -2.93 -12.07
CA ILE A 156 -5.81 -1.61 -11.59
C ILE A 156 -4.29 -1.54 -11.45
N GLN A 157 -3.67 -2.57 -10.87
CA GLN A 157 -2.20 -2.61 -10.78
C GLN A 157 -1.57 -2.59 -12.18
N TRP A 158 -2.14 -3.34 -13.11
CA TRP A 158 -1.66 -3.37 -14.49
C TRP A 158 -1.71 -1.98 -15.12
N GLU A 159 -2.84 -1.26 -14.99
CA GLU A 159 -3.00 0.12 -15.45
C GLU A 159 -1.96 1.06 -14.83
N TYR A 160 -1.69 0.95 -13.52
CA TYR A 160 -0.68 1.79 -12.84
C TYR A 160 0.77 1.49 -13.27
N SER A 161 1.02 0.37 -13.94
CA SER A 161 2.32 0.02 -14.50
C SER A 161 2.46 0.36 -15.99
N ASP A 162 1.44 0.99 -16.59
CA ASP A 162 1.40 1.41 -17.99
C ASP A 162 1.77 2.89 -18.12
N PHE A 163 3.07 3.14 -18.27
CA PHE A 163 3.69 4.46 -18.45
C PHE A 163 4.04 4.75 -19.92
#